data_AF-A0A946BDL5-F1
#
_entry.id   AF-A0A946BDL5-F1
#
_cell.length_a   1.000
_cell.length_b   1.000
_cell.length_c   1.000
_cell.angle_alpha   90.00
_cell.angle_beta   90.00
_cell.angle_gamma   90.00
#
_symmetry.space_group_name_H-M   'P 1'
#
loop_
_entity.id
_entity.type
_entity.pdbx_description
1 polymer ?
#
loop_
_entity_poly.entity_id
_entity_poly.type
_entity_poly.pdbx_seq_one_letter_code
_entity_poly.pdbx_strand_id
1 'polypeptide(L)'
;MSGKNFDKDMMEEFIKFVEADPVSTKVSTNNSIHKMVEKSLNPAIWMVFAKFFSIETAAGFATLLVCPQFNISFGSHNALFHSLHSTLSPFLFFIVCGIFFVLLGAALAGLILSRDEIRAVKKTKYIYYAVYSLTAYIIFVTLGAEVFLMSAIAWILGAIAGNFIGFEAITRIRMVRT
;
A
#
# COMPACT_ATOMS: atom_id res chain seq x y z
N MET A 1 25.01 -55.23 5.35
CA MET A 1 24.03 -55.88 4.44
C MET A 1 22.80 -55.00 4.13
N SER A 2 22.72 -53.74 4.58
CA SER A 2 21.51 -52.89 4.42
C SER A 2 21.39 -52.13 3.08
N GLY A 3 22.47 -51.97 2.30
CA GLY A 3 22.46 -51.12 1.10
C GLY A 3 21.84 -51.76 -0.16
N LYS A 4 21.90 -53.09 -0.30
CA LYS A 4 21.39 -53.78 -1.50
C LYS A 4 19.86 -53.83 -1.60
N ASN A 5 19.15 -53.80 -0.46
CA ASN A 5 17.69 -53.75 -0.47
C ASN A 5 17.18 -52.34 -0.76
N PHE A 6 17.90 -51.30 -0.31
CA PHE A 6 17.52 -49.91 -0.54
C PHE A 6 17.55 -49.55 -2.04
N ASP A 7 18.61 -49.95 -2.75
CA ASP A 7 18.70 -49.69 -4.20
C ASP A 7 17.62 -50.44 -4.99
N LYS A 8 17.23 -51.63 -4.52
CA LYS A 8 16.21 -52.45 -5.17
C LYS A 8 14.80 -51.89 -4.94
N ASP A 9 14.50 -51.51 -3.70
CA ASP A 9 13.22 -50.89 -3.34
C ASP A 9 13.03 -49.53 -4.04
N MET A 10 14.09 -48.70 -4.10
CA MET A 10 14.06 -47.42 -4.80
C MET A 10 13.85 -47.59 -6.31
N MET A 11 14.47 -48.61 -6.90
CA MET A 11 14.30 -48.91 -8.33
C MET A 11 12.88 -49.41 -8.63
N GLU A 12 12.30 -50.25 -7.77
CA GLU A 12 10.91 -50.69 -7.91
C GLU A 12 9.91 -49.53 -7.75
N GLU A 13 10.15 -48.59 -6.82
CA GLU A 13 9.33 -47.40 -6.65
C GLU A 13 9.42 -46.47 -7.86
N PHE A 14 10.62 -46.28 -8.41
CA PHE A 14 10.83 -45.50 -9.64
C PHE A 14 10.11 -46.12 -10.84
N ILE A 15 10.22 -47.43 -11.03
CA ILE A 15 9.50 -48.15 -12.10
C ILE A 15 7.99 -47.97 -11.92
N LYS A 16 7.47 -48.17 -10.71
CA LYS A 16 6.04 -47.93 -10.40
C LYS A 16 5.60 -46.50 -10.69
N PHE A 17 6.45 -45.51 -10.43
CA PHE A 17 6.15 -44.12 -10.72
C PHE A 17 6.12 -43.83 -12.22
N VAL A 18 7.08 -44.38 -12.98
CA VAL A 18 7.16 -44.19 -14.45
C VAL A 18 6.03 -44.91 -15.17
N GLU A 19 5.65 -46.10 -14.70
CA GLU A 19 4.58 -46.91 -15.28
C GLU A 19 3.17 -46.51 -14.79
N ALA A 20 3.08 -45.64 -13.77
CA ALA A 20 1.79 -45.18 -13.29
C ALA A 20 1.06 -44.40 -14.38
N ASP A 21 -0.22 -44.74 -14.61
CA ASP A 21 -1.06 -43.98 -15.53
C ASP A 21 -1.13 -42.52 -15.09
N PRO A 22 -0.97 -41.56 -16.02
CA PRO A 22 -1.09 -40.15 -15.68
C PRO A 22 -2.48 -39.88 -15.13
N VAL A 23 -2.55 -39.56 -13.84
CA VAL A 23 -3.80 -39.17 -13.20
C VAL A 23 -4.25 -37.86 -13.81
N SER A 24 -5.23 -37.92 -14.73
CA SER A 24 -5.76 -36.71 -15.35
C SER A 24 -6.45 -35.89 -14.26
N THR A 25 -5.84 -34.77 -13.89
CA THR A 25 -6.50 -33.82 -12.99
C THR A 25 -7.78 -33.33 -13.67
N LYS A 26 -8.85 -33.13 -12.89
CA LYS A 26 -10.08 -32.55 -13.43
C LYS A 26 -9.73 -31.25 -14.15
N VAL A 27 -10.12 -31.11 -15.42
CA VAL A 27 -9.85 -29.92 -16.24
C VAL A 27 -10.29 -28.63 -15.53
N SER A 28 -11.36 -28.70 -14.75
CA SER A 28 -11.84 -27.60 -13.89
C SER A 28 -10.81 -27.15 -12.86
N THR A 29 -10.09 -28.09 -12.22
CA THR A 29 -9.05 -27.80 -11.24
C THR A 29 -7.83 -27.18 -11.91
N ASN A 30 -7.39 -27.75 -13.04
CA ASN A 30 -6.26 -27.20 -13.77
C ASN A 30 -6.54 -25.76 -14.25
N ASN A 31 -7.72 -25.51 -14.81
CA ASN A 31 -8.15 -24.18 -15.21
C ASN A 31 -8.25 -23.20 -14.03
N SER A 32 -8.67 -23.68 -12.85
CA SER A 32 -8.75 -22.84 -11.65
C SER A 32 -7.37 -22.44 -11.15
N ILE A 33 -6.40 -23.37 -11.15
CA ILE A 33 -5.01 -23.09 -10.78
C ILE A 33 -4.40 -22.11 -11.78
N HIS A 34 -4.57 -22.34 -13.09
CA HIS A 34 -4.07 -21.42 -14.12
C HIS A 34 -4.60 -19.99 -13.94
N LYS A 35 -5.92 -19.83 -13.73
CA LYS A 35 -6.51 -18.51 -13.47
C LYS A 35 -6.00 -17.86 -12.18
N MET A 36 -5.77 -18.67 -11.13
CA MET A 36 -5.21 -18.18 -9.87
C MET A 36 -3.78 -17.64 -10.06
N VAL A 37 -2.94 -18.40 -10.78
CA VAL A 37 -1.56 -18.01 -11.09
C VAL A 37 -1.53 -16.77 -11.98
N GLU A 38 -2.34 -16.73 -13.03
CA GLU A 38 -2.43 -15.57 -13.93
C GLU A 38 -2.82 -14.29 -13.19
N LYS A 39 -3.82 -14.37 -12.31
CA LYS A 39 -4.28 -13.23 -11.49
C LYS A 39 -3.21 -12.76 -10.50
N SER A 40 -2.42 -13.68 -9.95
CA SER A 40 -1.30 -13.37 -9.05
C SER A 40 -0.11 -12.74 -9.80
N LEU A 41 0.15 -13.19 -11.03
CA LEU A 41 1.23 -12.64 -11.86
C LEU A 41 0.91 -11.26 -12.45
N ASN A 42 -0.35 -11.00 -12.75
CA ASN A 42 -0.77 -9.74 -13.39
C ASN A 42 -2.01 -9.14 -12.70
N PRO A 43 -1.87 -8.61 -11.47
CA PRO A 43 -2.97 -7.91 -10.83
C PRO A 43 -3.34 -6.68 -11.66
N ALA A 44 -4.64 -6.48 -11.88
CA ALA A 44 -5.13 -5.32 -12.62
C ALA A 44 -4.75 -4.03 -11.89
N ILE A 45 -3.80 -3.27 -12.46
CA ILE A 45 -3.20 -2.08 -11.83
C ILE A 45 -4.28 -1.10 -11.34
N TRP A 46 -5.32 -0.87 -12.14
CA TRP A 46 -6.42 0.03 -11.77
C TRP A 46 -7.13 -0.38 -10.48
N MET A 47 -7.28 -1.69 -10.22
CA MET A 47 -7.88 -2.19 -8.98
C MET A 47 -6.98 -1.91 -7.79
N VAL A 48 -5.66 -2.02 -7.97
CA VAL A 48 -4.70 -1.73 -6.92
C VAL A 48 -4.69 -0.23 -6.60
N PHE A 49 -4.76 0.62 -7.63
CA PHE A 49 -4.92 2.06 -7.47
C PHE A 49 -6.21 2.43 -6.73
N ALA A 50 -7.34 1.81 -7.10
CA ALA A 50 -8.62 2.03 -6.44
C ALA A 50 -8.59 1.62 -4.97
N LYS A 51 -7.97 0.48 -4.64
CA LYS A 51 -7.78 0.05 -3.25
C LYS A 51 -6.91 1.02 -2.47
N PHE A 52 -5.75 1.40 -3.00
CA PHE A 52 -4.85 2.34 -2.33
C PHE A 52 -5.57 3.66 -2.08
N PHE A 53 -6.23 4.21 -3.11
CA PHE A 53 -6.98 5.47 -3.01
C PHE A 53 -8.09 5.40 -1.97
N SER A 54 -8.81 4.29 -1.89
CA SER A 54 -9.88 4.11 -0.89
C SER A 54 -9.32 4.08 0.54
N ILE A 55 -8.20 3.39 0.76
CA ILE A 55 -7.53 3.31 2.07
C ILE A 55 -7.02 4.69 2.50
N GLU A 56 -6.31 5.37 1.60
CA GLU A 56 -5.80 6.72 1.81
C GLU A 56 -6.91 7.72 2.11
N THR A 57 -7.99 7.69 1.32
CA THR A 57 -9.14 8.59 1.53
C THR A 57 -9.79 8.35 2.89
N ALA A 58 -10.03 7.09 3.25
CA ALA A 58 -10.63 6.74 4.55
C ALA A 58 -9.72 7.17 5.71
N ALA A 59 -8.41 6.94 5.60
CA ALA A 59 -7.44 7.38 6.60
C ALA A 59 -7.35 8.91 6.68
N GLY A 60 -7.35 9.60 5.54
CA GLY A 60 -7.36 11.07 5.45
C GLY A 60 -8.57 11.65 6.19
N PHE A 61 -9.78 11.13 5.94
CA PHE A 61 -10.96 11.52 6.72
C PHE A 61 -10.80 11.26 8.22
N ALA A 62 -10.22 10.13 8.61
CA ALA A 62 -9.93 9.85 10.02
C ALA A 62 -8.94 10.86 10.63
N THR A 63 -7.92 11.30 9.87
CA THR A 63 -6.97 12.32 10.35
C THR A 63 -7.62 13.68 10.55
N LEU A 64 -8.65 14.03 9.75
CA LEU A 64 -9.41 15.27 9.91
C LEU A 64 -10.24 15.31 11.20
N LEU A 65 -10.53 14.16 11.81
CA LEU A 65 -11.14 14.11 13.15
C LEU A 65 -10.16 14.57 14.25
N VAL A 66 -8.84 14.44 14.00
CA VAL A 66 -7.77 14.72 14.96
C VAL A 66 -7.15 16.09 14.72
N CYS A 67 -6.88 16.41 13.46
CA CYS A 67 -6.29 17.66 13.01
C CYS A 67 -7.19 18.25 11.94
N PRO A 68 -8.03 19.25 12.28
CA PRO A 68 -8.79 19.95 11.27
C PRO A 68 -7.83 20.70 10.35
N GLN A 69 -7.69 20.20 9.12
CA GLN A 69 -6.86 20.85 8.11
C GLN A 69 -7.75 21.71 7.22
N PHE A 70 -7.23 22.88 6.83
CA PHE A 70 -7.89 23.77 5.88
C PHE A 70 -9.31 24.20 6.29
N ASN A 71 -9.52 24.43 7.58
CA ASN A 71 -10.80 24.84 8.15
C ASN A 71 -11.94 23.78 8.03
N ILE A 72 -11.60 22.56 7.60
CA ILE A 72 -12.50 21.41 7.62
C ILE A 72 -12.29 20.70 8.95
N SER A 73 -13.25 20.85 9.86
CA SER A 73 -13.23 20.20 11.17
C SER A 73 -14.48 19.37 11.41
N PHE A 74 -14.27 18.18 11.95
CA PHE A 74 -15.32 17.36 12.57
C PHE A 74 -15.12 17.23 14.09
N GLY A 75 -14.15 17.94 14.68
CA GLY A 75 -13.74 17.82 16.09
C GLY A 75 -13.26 19.15 16.72
N SER A 76 -12.80 19.09 17.98
CA SER A 76 -12.28 20.26 18.71
C SER A 76 -10.83 20.58 18.38
N HIS A 77 -10.41 21.84 18.54
CA HIS A 77 -9.01 22.25 18.36
C HIS A 77 -8.04 21.45 19.24
N ASN A 78 -7.04 20.83 18.61
CA ASN A 78 -6.04 20.01 19.28
C ASN A 78 -4.87 20.88 19.77
N ALA A 79 -4.62 20.86 21.08
CA ALA A 79 -3.57 21.67 21.73
C ALA A 79 -2.16 21.38 21.16
N LEU A 80 -1.88 20.14 20.74
CA LEU A 80 -0.61 19.75 20.15
C LEU A 80 -0.38 20.47 18.82
N PHE A 81 -1.38 20.45 17.93
CA PHE A 81 -1.28 21.14 16.64
C PHE A 81 -1.25 22.65 16.78
N HIS A 82 -1.91 23.20 17.80
CA HIS A 82 -1.80 24.62 18.12
C HIS A 82 -0.38 24.99 18.56
N SER A 83 0.23 24.19 19.43
CA SER A 83 1.62 24.37 19.87
C SER A 83 2.64 24.19 18.72
N LEU A 84 2.41 23.22 17.83
CA LEU A 84 3.22 23.06 16.61
C LEU A 84 3.13 24.29 15.72
N HIS A 85 1.93 24.82 15.51
CA HIS A 85 1.71 26.01 14.68
C HIS A 85 2.39 27.26 15.26
N SER A 86 2.42 27.42 16.59
CA SER A 86 3.10 28.55 17.23
C SER A 86 4.63 28.43 17.23
N THR A 87 5.17 27.22 17.06
CA THR A 87 6.61 26.96 17.18
C THR A 87 7.31 26.86 15.83
N LEU A 88 6.64 26.28 14.84
CA LEU A 88 7.20 26.06 13.51
C LEU A 88 6.97 27.26 12.60
N SER A 89 7.89 27.47 11.65
CA SER A 89 7.63 28.38 10.55
C SER A 89 6.43 27.86 9.72
N PRO A 90 5.65 28.75 9.08
CA PRO A 90 4.48 28.33 8.30
C PRO A 90 4.81 27.23 7.29
N PHE A 91 5.94 27.36 6.60
CA PHE A 91 6.40 26.36 5.62
C PHE A 91 6.60 24.97 6.24
N LEU A 92 7.31 24.88 7.37
CA LEU A 92 7.54 23.59 8.05
C LEU A 92 6.26 23.00 8.63
N PHE A 93 5.37 23.85 9.15
CA PHE A 93 4.06 23.42 9.65
C PHE A 93 3.25 22.74 8.55
N PHE A 94 3.17 23.32 7.35
CA PHE A 94 2.44 22.71 6.23
C PHE A 94 3.06 21.39 5.76
N ILE A 95 4.39 21.25 5.79
CA ILE A 95 5.05 19.95 5.53
C ILE A 95 4.57 18.90 6.53
N VAL A 96 4.58 19.23 7.83
CA VAL A 96 4.13 18.30 8.89
C VAL A 96 2.65 17.93 8.71
N CYS A 97 1.79 18.89 8.36
CA CYS A 97 0.38 18.62 8.07
C CYS A 97 0.20 17.66 6.89
N GLY A 98 0.94 17.85 5.80
CA GLY A 98 0.93 16.97 4.64
C GLY A 98 1.40 15.55 4.98
N ILE A 99 2.49 15.43 5.75
CA ILE A 99 2.97 14.13 6.24
C ILE A 99 1.88 13.46 7.08
N PHE A 100 1.36 14.15 8.09
CA PHE A 100 0.36 13.61 9.01
C PHE A 100 -0.89 13.10 8.29
N PHE A 101 -1.36 13.85 7.29
CA PHE A 101 -2.59 13.54 6.56
C PHE A 101 -2.54 12.18 5.84
N VAL A 102 -1.41 11.86 5.22
CA VAL A 102 -1.27 10.65 4.38
C VAL A 102 -0.53 9.49 5.06
N LEU A 103 0.24 9.75 6.12
CA LEU A 103 1.12 8.76 6.72
C LEU A 103 0.35 7.51 7.18
N LEU A 104 -0.82 7.71 7.79
CA LEU A 104 -1.69 6.63 8.24
C LEU A 104 -2.21 5.81 7.05
N GLY A 105 -2.70 6.48 6.01
CA GLY A 105 -3.19 5.83 4.79
C GLY A 105 -2.11 4.99 4.12
N ALA A 106 -0.92 5.55 3.98
CA ALA A 106 0.21 4.89 3.33
C ALA A 106 0.70 3.67 4.14
N ALA A 107 0.74 3.79 5.46
CA ALA A 107 1.06 2.67 6.35
C ALA A 107 0.00 1.56 6.26
N LEU A 108 -1.28 1.91 6.29
CA LEU A 108 -2.39 0.96 6.15
C LEU A 108 -2.39 0.30 4.77
N ALA A 109 -2.12 1.03 3.69
CA ALA A 109 -1.98 0.47 2.35
C ALA A 109 -0.83 -0.55 2.31
N GLY A 110 0.30 -0.24 2.95
CA GLY A 110 1.42 -1.16 3.11
C GLY A 110 1.07 -2.44 3.89
N LEU A 111 0.09 -2.40 4.81
CA LEU A 111 -0.40 -3.56 5.58
C LEU A 111 -1.46 -4.37 4.83
N ILE A 112 -2.40 -3.70 4.17
CA ILE A 112 -3.61 -4.29 3.59
C ILE A 112 -3.35 -4.88 2.20
N LEU A 113 -2.51 -4.22 1.38
CA LEU A 113 -2.23 -4.72 0.03
C LEU A 113 -1.51 -6.07 0.07
N SER A 114 -1.83 -6.93 -0.91
CA SER A 114 -1.16 -8.22 -1.10
C SER A 114 0.27 -8.02 -1.63
N ARG A 115 1.11 -9.06 -1.55
CA ARG A 115 2.48 -8.99 -2.08
C ARG A 115 2.52 -8.71 -3.57
N ASP A 116 1.61 -9.31 -4.33
CA ASP A 116 1.54 -9.14 -5.77
C ASP A 116 1.09 -7.72 -6.12
N GLU A 117 0.15 -7.17 -5.35
CA GLU A 117 -0.30 -5.78 -5.46
C GLU A 117 0.84 -4.79 -5.14
N ILE A 118 1.58 -5.02 -4.05
CA ILE A 118 2.77 -4.22 -3.69
C ILE A 118 3.83 -4.30 -4.80
N ARG A 119 4.08 -5.50 -5.35
CA ARG A 119 5.03 -5.71 -6.45
C ARG A 119 4.61 -4.93 -7.70
N ALA A 120 3.32 -4.92 -8.03
CA ALA A 120 2.78 -4.22 -9.19
C ALA A 120 2.91 -2.69 -9.07
N VAL A 121 2.61 -2.13 -7.88
CA VAL A 121 2.69 -0.66 -7.66
C VAL A 121 4.12 -0.18 -7.46
N LYS A 122 5.07 -1.06 -7.09
CA LYS A 122 6.45 -0.66 -6.78
C LYS A 122 7.12 0.20 -7.87
N LYS A 123 6.79 -0.02 -9.15
CA LYS A 123 7.32 0.73 -10.29
C LYS A 123 6.67 2.10 -10.49
N THR A 124 5.41 2.27 -10.09
CA THR A 124 4.59 3.46 -10.35
C THR A 124 4.15 4.20 -9.08
N LYS A 125 4.58 3.74 -7.89
CA LYS A 125 4.21 4.28 -6.58
C LYS A 125 4.45 5.79 -6.44
N TYR A 126 5.52 6.33 -7.00
CA TYR A 126 5.81 7.76 -6.88
C TYR A 126 4.82 8.62 -7.64
N ILE A 127 4.37 8.14 -8.81
CA ILE A 127 3.30 8.79 -9.58
C ILE A 127 2.01 8.73 -8.77
N TYR A 128 1.73 7.57 -8.15
CA TYR A 128 0.57 7.44 -7.26
C TYR A 128 0.61 8.46 -6.11
N TYR A 129 1.73 8.59 -5.40
CA TYR A 129 1.86 9.55 -4.29
C TYR A 129 1.62 10.99 -4.75
N ALA A 130 2.19 11.36 -5.90
CA ALA A 130 2.02 12.69 -6.46
C ALA A 130 0.57 12.95 -6.88
N VAL A 131 -0.05 12.00 -7.59
CA VAL A 131 -1.45 12.11 -8.04
C VAL A 131 -2.39 12.20 -6.84
N TYR A 132 -2.25 11.32 -5.86
CA TYR A 132 -3.09 11.35 -4.66
C TYR A 132 -2.93 12.67 -3.88
N SER A 133 -1.69 13.10 -3.65
CA SER A 133 -1.41 14.36 -2.95
C SER A 133 -2.02 15.57 -3.68
N LEU A 134 -1.91 15.60 -5.01
CA LEU A 134 -2.49 16.66 -5.83
C LEU A 134 -4.02 16.62 -5.80
N THR A 135 -4.62 15.44 -5.92
CA THR A 135 -6.08 15.26 -5.84
C THR A 135 -6.62 15.69 -4.48
N ALA A 136 -6.01 15.24 -3.39
CA ALA A 136 -6.40 15.63 -2.03
C ALA A 136 -6.28 17.15 -1.83
N TYR A 137 -5.18 17.75 -2.32
CA TYR A 137 -4.99 19.19 -2.28
C TYR A 137 -6.09 19.94 -3.05
N ILE A 138 -6.39 19.52 -4.29
CA ILE A 138 -7.46 20.12 -5.09
C ILE A 138 -8.81 20.04 -4.37
N ILE A 139 -9.11 18.89 -3.75
CA ILE A 139 -10.33 18.71 -2.96
C ILE A 139 -10.39 19.70 -1.80
N PHE A 140 -9.29 19.91 -1.07
CA PHE A 140 -9.28 20.91 0.00
C PHE A 140 -9.53 22.33 -0.52
N VAL A 141 -8.89 22.71 -1.63
CA VAL A 141 -9.11 24.02 -2.26
C VAL A 141 -10.57 24.19 -2.71
N THR A 142 -11.16 23.19 -3.35
CA THR A 142 -12.56 23.28 -3.82
C THR A 142 -13.57 23.30 -2.67
N LEU A 143 -13.22 22.73 -1.52
CA LEU A 143 -14.04 22.76 -0.31
C LEU A 143 -13.89 24.08 0.50
N GLY A 144 -13.19 25.07 -0.04
CA GLY A 144 -13.14 26.43 0.54
C GLY A 144 -11.88 26.73 1.36
N ALA A 145 -10.82 25.93 1.19
CA ALA A 145 -9.54 26.25 1.79
C ALA A 145 -8.92 27.50 1.13
N GLU A 146 -8.77 28.59 1.90
CA GLU A 146 -7.93 29.71 1.48
C GLU A 146 -6.45 29.31 1.61
N VAL A 147 -5.83 28.92 0.50
CA VAL A 147 -4.44 28.43 0.51
C VAL A 147 -3.53 29.32 -0.33
N PHE A 148 -2.48 29.84 0.31
CA PHE A 148 -1.37 30.47 -0.37
C PHE A 148 -0.53 29.44 -1.13
N LEU A 149 -0.07 29.78 -2.34
CA LEU A 149 0.70 28.87 -3.20
C LEU A 149 1.93 28.25 -2.52
N MET A 150 2.63 29.03 -1.68
CA MET A 150 3.80 28.53 -0.94
C MET A 150 3.42 27.46 0.10
N SER A 151 2.26 27.60 0.73
CA SER A 151 1.71 26.61 1.66
C SER A 151 1.27 25.34 0.94
N ALA A 152 0.76 25.48 -0.29
CA ALA A 152 0.39 24.35 -1.15
C ALA A 152 1.59 23.46 -1.47
N ILE A 153 2.70 24.08 -1.91
CA ILE A 153 3.92 23.36 -2.26
C ILE A 153 4.47 22.63 -1.03
N ALA A 154 4.55 23.33 0.11
CA ALA A 154 5.00 22.75 1.37
C ALA A 154 4.16 21.53 1.78
N TRP A 155 2.83 21.65 1.71
CA TRP A 155 1.91 20.57 2.05
C TRP A 155 2.04 19.37 1.11
N ILE A 156 2.09 19.60 -0.20
CA ILE A 156 2.25 18.53 -1.21
C ILE A 156 3.59 17.81 -1.02
N LEU A 157 4.68 18.54 -0.75
CA LEU A 157 5.98 17.93 -0.45
C LEU A 157 5.91 17.05 0.80
N GLY A 158 5.25 17.54 1.85
CA GLY A 158 4.97 16.76 3.06
C GLY A 158 4.16 15.50 2.75
N ALA A 159 3.11 15.60 1.94
CA ALA A 159 2.28 14.46 1.57
C ALA A 159 3.03 13.42 0.72
N ILE A 160 3.88 13.84 -0.22
CA ILE A 160 4.71 12.88 -0.97
C ILE A 160 5.71 12.19 -0.04
N ALA A 161 6.33 12.93 0.88
CA ALA A 161 7.27 12.38 1.86
C ALA A 161 6.57 11.41 2.84
N GLY A 162 5.40 11.77 3.37
CA GLY A 162 4.61 10.92 4.27
C GLY A 162 4.18 9.62 3.60
N ASN A 163 3.72 9.69 2.35
CA ASN A 163 3.39 8.52 1.54
C ASN A 163 4.60 7.59 1.38
N PHE A 164 5.74 8.16 1.01
CA PHE A 164 6.97 7.41 0.84
C PHE A 164 7.39 6.72 2.13
N ILE A 165 7.45 7.46 3.24
CA ILE A 165 7.87 6.94 4.55
C ILE A 165 6.92 5.85 5.03
N GLY A 166 5.62 6.12 5.08
CA GLY A 166 4.62 5.19 5.61
C GLY A 166 4.54 3.89 4.81
N PHE A 167 4.48 4.00 3.48
CA PHE A 167 4.37 2.82 2.62
C PHE A 167 5.67 2.00 2.62
N GLU A 168 6.84 2.64 2.50
CA GLU A 168 8.11 1.90 2.46
C GLU A 168 8.48 1.27 3.80
N ALA A 169 8.28 1.98 4.92
CA ALA A 169 8.60 1.43 6.24
C ALA A 169 7.84 0.11 6.46
N ILE A 170 6.53 0.13 6.22
CA ILE A 170 5.68 -1.05 6.43
C ILE A 170 5.97 -2.16 5.43
N THR A 171 6.07 -1.85 4.14
CA THR A 171 6.30 -2.88 3.11
C THR A 171 7.65 -3.55 3.29
N ARG A 172 8.71 -2.82 3.68
CA ARG A 172 10.02 -3.41 4.02
C ARG A 172 9.95 -4.32 5.23
N ILE A 173 9.29 -3.90 6.30
CA ILE A 173 9.11 -4.74 7.50
C ILE A 173 8.40 -6.06 7.14
N ARG A 174 7.36 -5.99 6.29
CA ARG A 174 6.62 -7.19 5.84
C ARG A 174 7.46 -8.10 4.95
N MET A 175 8.34 -7.56 4.11
CA MET A 175 9.20 -8.35 3.22
C MET A 175 10.37 -9.01 3.95
N VAL A 176 10.86 -8.44 5.05
CA VAL A 176 11.97 -9.02 5.84
C VAL A 176 11.51 -10.15 6.77
N ARG A 177 10.25 -10.11 7.23
CA ARG A 177 9.71 -11.08 8.21
C ARG A 177 9.26 -12.42 7.63
N THR A 178 9.41 -12.65 6.33
CA THR A 178 8.94 -13.85 5.63
C THR A 178 9.90 -14.29 4.56
#